data_AF-A0A3M4KX45-F1
#
_entry.id   AF-A0A3M4KX45-F1
#
_cell.length_a   1.000
_cell.length_b   1.000
_cell.length_c   1.000
_cell.angle_alpha   90.00
_cell.angle_beta   90.00
_cell.angle_gamma   90.00
#
_symmetry.space_group_name_H-M   'P 1'
#
loop_
_entity.id
_entity.type
_entity.pdbx_description
1 polymer ?
#
loop_
_entity_poly.entity_id
_entity_poly.type
_entity_poly.pdbx_seq_one_letter_code
_entity_poly.pdbx_strand_id
1 'polypeptide(L)'
;MAFIIDVFARFIVGWKVSSSARTDFVLDALEQALYARRPVKQGGLIHHSDRGVQYVSIRYTERLVEAGIEPSVGSVGDSYDNALAETINGLYKAEVIHRRSWPTRGAVELETLKWVDWFNHRRLLEPIGHIPPVEAEAIYYQQLTESAQVA
;
A
#
# COMPACT_ATOMS: atom_id res chain seq x y z
N MET A 1 -10.20 -3.41 -6.39
CA MET A 1 -9.20 -2.37 -6.08
C MET A 1 -8.15 -3.03 -5.20
N ALA A 2 -6.88 -2.66 -5.36
CA ALA A 2 -5.79 -3.03 -4.46
C ALA A 2 -5.05 -1.78 -3.99
N PHE A 3 -4.57 -1.83 -2.75
CA PHE A 3 -3.63 -0.87 -2.17
C PHE A 3 -2.40 -1.63 -1.68
N ILE A 4 -1.23 -1.02 -1.83
CA ILE A 4 0.00 -1.41 -1.16
C ILE A 4 0.38 -0.24 -0.26
N ILE A 5 0.62 -0.56 1.00
CA ILE A 5 0.78 0.41 2.08
C ILE A 5 2.13 0.17 2.73
N ASP A 6 2.89 1.24 2.90
CA ASP A 6 4.01 1.26 3.83
C ASP A 6 3.48 1.27 5.27
N VAL A 7 3.80 0.24 6.04
CA VAL A 7 3.22 0.05 7.39
C VAL A 7 3.74 1.09 8.38
N PHE A 8 4.97 1.56 8.20
CA PHE A 8 5.64 2.49 9.11
C PHE A 8 4.99 3.88 9.05
N ALA A 9 4.97 4.52 7.88
CA ALA A 9 4.44 5.86 7.68
C ALA A 9 2.94 5.86 7.31
N ARG A 10 2.33 4.67 7.16
CA ARG A 10 0.94 4.50 6.66
C ARG A 10 0.74 5.05 5.25
N PHE A 11 1.81 5.18 4.48
CA PHE A 11 1.78 5.78 3.15
C PHE A 11 1.27 4.78 2.11
N ILE A 12 0.31 5.16 1.28
CA ILE A 12 -0.13 4.32 0.15
C ILE A 12 0.88 4.47 -1.00
N VAL A 13 1.63 3.42 -1.27
CA VAL A 13 2.78 3.43 -2.20
C VAL A 13 2.43 2.91 -3.59
N GLY A 14 1.34 2.17 -3.71
CA GLY A 14 0.85 1.65 -4.98
C GLY A 14 -0.62 1.32 -4.88
N TRP A 15 -1.35 1.48 -5.97
CA TRP A 15 -2.78 1.20 -5.98
C TRP A 15 -3.30 0.88 -7.38
N LYS A 16 -4.41 0.16 -7.44
CA LYS A 16 -5.07 -0.12 -8.73
C LYS A 16 -6.56 -0.32 -8.57
N VAL A 17 -7.34 0.30 -9.46
CA VAL A 17 -8.76 -0.03 -9.65
C VAL A 17 -8.87 -1.00 -10.83
N SER A 18 -9.71 -2.02 -10.67
CA SER A 18 -9.98 -3.00 -11.71
C SER A 18 -11.46 -3.40 -11.66
N SER A 19 -12.01 -3.71 -12.83
CA SER A 19 -13.34 -4.32 -13.00
C SER A 19 -13.30 -5.84 -12.95
N SER A 20 -12.11 -6.44 -12.80
CA SER A 20 -11.89 -7.89 -12.75
C SER A 20 -10.98 -8.25 -11.59
N ALA A 21 -11.26 -9.38 -10.94
CA ALA A 21 -10.47 -9.91 -9.83
C ALA A 21 -9.21 -10.70 -10.27
N ARG A 22 -8.76 -10.56 -11.53
CA ARG A 22 -7.55 -11.22 -12.05
C ARG A 22 -6.28 -10.73 -11.36
N THR A 23 -5.28 -11.59 -11.20
CA THR A 23 -3.99 -11.26 -10.57
C THR A 23 -3.30 -10.03 -11.16
N ASP A 24 -3.50 -9.73 -12.45
CA ASP A 24 -2.81 -8.63 -13.12
C ASP A 24 -3.00 -7.27 -12.42
N PHE A 25 -4.14 -7.00 -11.77
CA PHE A 25 -4.34 -5.70 -11.11
C PHE A 25 -3.60 -5.56 -9.78
N VAL A 26 -3.34 -6.67 -9.06
CA VAL A 26 -2.52 -6.61 -7.83
C VAL A 26 -1.05 -6.44 -8.20
N LEU A 27 -0.62 -7.02 -9.32
CA LEU A 27 0.71 -6.80 -9.88
C LEU A 27 0.91 -5.34 -10.31
N ASP A 28 -0.08 -4.71 -10.96
CA ASP A 28 0.01 -3.29 -11.32
C ASP A 28 0.23 -2.38 -10.09
N ALA A 29 -0.43 -2.70 -8.96
CA ALA A 29 -0.21 -1.97 -7.71
C ALA A 29 1.21 -2.22 -7.15
N LEU A 30 1.71 -3.45 -7.25
CA LEU A 30 3.08 -3.83 -6.87
C LEU A 30 4.12 -3.09 -7.70
N GLU A 31 3.96 -3.03 -9.01
CA GLU A 31 4.89 -2.30 -9.88
C GLU A 31 4.96 -0.81 -9.55
N GLN A 32 3.82 -0.18 -9.23
CA GLN A 32 3.82 1.21 -8.76
C GLN A 32 4.64 1.37 -7.49
N ALA A 33 4.42 0.50 -6.50
CA ALA A 33 5.14 0.53 -5.23
C ALA A 33 6.65 0.33 -5.42
N LEU A 34 7.04 -0.64 -6.26
CA LEU A 34 8.45 -0.92 -6.56
C LEU A 34 9.12 0.24 -7.30
N TYR A 35 8.41 0.86 -8.26
CA TYR A 35 8.91 2.02 -8.98
C TYR A 35 9.12 3.22 -8.04
N ALA A 36 8.16 3.46 -7.15
CA ALA A 36 8.20 4.57 -6.20
C ALA A 36 9.29 4.39 -5.13
N ARG A 37 9.44 3.16 -4.60
CA ARG A 37 10.31 2.89 -3.45
C ARG A 37 11.71 2.44 -3.80
N ARG A 38 11.90 1.82 -4.97
CA ARG A 38 13.19 1.26 -5.42
C ARG A 38 13.92 0.52 -4.28
N PRO A 39 13.27 -0.49 -3.65
CA PRO A 39 13.85 -1.15 -2.50
C PRO A 39 15.25 -1.68 -2.85
N VAL A 40 16.21 -1.39 -1.98
CA VAL A 40 17.57 -1.91 -2.13
C VAL A 40 17.51 -3.42 -1.94
N LYS A 41 18.17 -4.19 -2.81
CA LYS A 41 18.19 -5.67 -2.75
C LYS A 41 18.88 -6.26 -1.51
N GLN A 42 19.13 -5.47 -0.47
CA GLN A 42 19.86 -5.89 0.72
C GLN A 42 19.04 -6.74 1.71
N GLY A 43 17.84 -7.17 1.32
CA GLY A 43 16.98 -8.04 2.14
C GLY A 43 16.31 -7.28 3.30
N GLY A 44 15.40 -7.96 3.99
CA GLY A 44 14.70 -7.43 5.16
C GLY A 44 13.37 -6.70 4.88
N LEU A 45 13.01 -6.47 3.61
CA LEU A 45 11.67 -6.00 3.26
C LEU A 45 10.70 -7.17 3.17
N ILE A 46 9.66 -7.13 4.00
CA ILE A 46 8.60 -8.13 4.03
C ILE A 46 7.36 -7.55 3.35
N HIS A 47 6.80 -8.27 2.38
CA HIS A 47 5.48 -7.97 1.82
C HIS A 47 4.44 -8.88 2.46
N HIS A 48 3.59 -8.29 3.30
CA HIS A 48 2.48 -9.01 3.90
C HIS A 48 1.21 -8.91 3.04
N SER A 49 0.53 -10.03 2.85
CA SER A 49 -0.75 -10.11 2.13
C SER A 49 -1.70 -11.11 2.77
N ASP A 50 -3.00 -10.97 2.51
CA ASP A 50 -3.97 -12.00 2.87
C ASP A 50 -3.83 -13.25 1.98
N ARG A 51 -4.61 -14.29 2.27
CA ARG A 51 -4.62 -15.54 1.49
C ARG A 51 -5.47 -15.47 0.21
N GLY A 52 -5.78 -14.28 -0.28
CA GLY A 52 -6.49 -14.12 -1.55
C GLY A 52 -5.77 -14.84 -2.68
N VAL A 53 -6.52 -15.51 -3.54
CA VAL A 53 -5.98 -16.33 -4.66
C VAL A 53 -5.01 -15.55 -5.56
N GLN A 54 -5.19 -14.23 -5.64
CA GLN A 54 -4.31 -13.34 -6.39
C GLN A 54 -2.91 -13.23 -5.76
N TYR A 55 -2.84 -13.08 -4.44
CA TYR A 55 -1.60 -12.84 -3.69
C TYR A 55 -0.77 -14.12 -3.46
N VAL A 56 -1.42 -15.29 -3.50
CA VAL A 56 -0.76 -16.60 -3.45
C VAL A 56 -0.41 -17.17 -4.84
N SER A 57 -0.73 -16.43 -5.91
CA SER A 57 -0.44 -16.90 -7.27
C SER A 57 1.07 -16.91 -7.54
N ILE A 58 1.52 -17.91 -8.31
CA ILE A 58 2.94 -18.10 -8.68
C ILE A 58 3.53 -16.80 -9.24
N ARG A 59 2.82 -16.15 -10.16
CA ARG A 59 3.30 -14.92 -10.80
C ARG A 59 3.51 -13.78 -9.79
N TYR A 60 2.68 -13.68 -8.76
CA TYR A 60 2.82 -12.63 -7.74
C TYR A 60 3.99 -12.90 -6.80
N THR A 61 4.13 -14.15 -6.34
CA THR A 61 5.21 -14.54 -5.43
C THR A 61 6.57 -14.52 -6.13
N GLU A 62 6.67 -14.97 -7.39
CA GLU A 62 7.89 -14.86 -8.21
C GLU A 62 8.34 -13.40 -8.34
N ARG A 63 7.41 -12.49 -8.62
CA ARG A 63 7.73 -11.07 -8.79
C ARG A 63 8.27 -10.41 -7.53
N LEU A 64 7.77 -10.82 -6.34
CA LEU A 64 8.30 -10.39 -5.04
C LEU A 64 9.74 -10.88 -4.84
N VAL A 65 10.00 -12.15 -5.14
CA VAL A 65 11.34 -12.75 -5.06
C VAL A 65 12.32 -12.03 -5.98
N GLU A 66 11.93 -11.72 -7.23
CA GLU A 66 12.75 -10.95 -8.18
C GLU A 66 13.09 -9.54 -7.67
N ALA A 67 12.18 -8.92 -6.91
CA ALA A 67 12.40 -7.64 -6.26
C ALA A 67 13.27 -7.73 -4.99
N GLY A 68 13.61 -8.94 -4.52
CA GLY A 68 14.32 -9.15 -3.26
C GLY A 68 13.43 -8.95 -2.03
N ILE A 69 12.12 -9.17 -2.16
CA ILE A 69 11.12 -8.98 -1.10
C ILE A 69 10.67 -10.35 -0.59
N GLU A 70 10.64 -10.51 0.73
CA GLU A 70 10.18 -11.74 1.37
C GLU A 70 8.65 -11.74 1.46
N PRO A 71 7.95 -12.70 0.83
CA PRO A 71 6.51 -12.81 0.97
C PRO A 71 6.15 -13.34 2.36
N SER A 72 5.26 -12.63 3.04
CA SER A 72 4.59 -13.09 4.26
C SER A 72 3.10 -13.15 4.00
N VAL A 73 2.47 -14.21 4.51
CA VAL A 73 1.02 -14.42 4.37
C VAL A 73 0.46 -14.75 5.73
N GLY A 74 -0.64 -14.09 6.12
CA GLY A 74 -1.26 -14.25 7.44
C GLY A 74 -1.49 -15.71 7.85
N SER A 75 -1.34 -16.00 9.14
CA SER A 75 -1.67 -17.32 9.69
C SER A 75 -3.19 -17.59 9.63
N VAL A 76 -3.64 -18.85 9.71
CA VAL A 76 -5.10 -19.12 9.72
C VAL A 76 -5.70 -18.47 10.97
N GLY A 77 -6.54 -17.46 10.81
CA GLY A 77 -7.33 -16.88 11.90
C GLY A 77 -6.68 -15.70 12.64
N ASP A 78 -5.55 -15.16 12.16
CA ASP A 78 -4.98 -13.92 12.72
C ASP A 78 -5.37 -12.72 11.84
N SER A 79 -6.36 -11.96 12.31
CA SER A 79 -6.86 -10.76 11.64
C SER A 79 -5.96 -9.54 11.85
N TYR A 80 -5.01 -9.58 12.78
CA TYR A 80 -4.17 -8.41 13.08
C TYR A 80 -3.27 -8.03 11.91
N ASP A 81 -2.71 -9.02 11.21
CA ASP A 81 -1.78 -8.76 10.11
C ASP A 81 -2.48 -8.09 8.90
N ASN A 82 -3.78 -8.35 8.70
CA ASN A 82 -4.57 -7.75 7.61
C ASN A 82 -5.32 -6.47 8.04
N ALA A 83 -5.41 -6.19 9.34
CA ALA A 83 -6.28 -5.14 9.89
C ALA A 83 -6.00 -3.75 9.30
N LEU A 84 -4.73 -3.42 9.03
CA LEU A 84 -4.37 -2.17 8.37
C LEU A 84 -4.95 -2.09 6.95
N ALA A 85 -4.74 -3.13 6.15
CA ALA A 85 -5.23 -3.18 4.78
C ALA A 85 -6.76 -3.14 4.75
N GLU A 86 -7.44 -3.88 5.64
CA GLU A 86 -8.90 -3.86 5.79
C GLU A 86 -9.43 -2.48 6.19
N THR A 87 -8.75 -1.81 7.12
CA THR A 87 -9.13 -0.45 7.54
C THR A 87 -9.08 0.52 6.38
N ILE A 88 -7.98 0.52 5.61
CA ILE A 88 -7.83 1.42 4.45
C ILE A 88 -8.83 1.08 3.35
N ASN A 89 -9.06 -0.20 3.09
CA ASN A 89 -10.09 -0.65 2.15
C ASN A 89 -11.50 -0.21 2.58
N GLY A 90 -11.81 -0.30 3.86
CA GLY A 90 -13.08 0.14 4.44
C GLY A 90 -13.29 1.65 4.31
N LEU A 91 -12.27 2.44 4.68
CA LEU A 91 -12.27 3.90 4.55
C LEU A 91 -12.47 4.33 3.10
N TYR A 92 -11.71 3.76 2.17
CA TYR A 92 -11.86 4.06 0.74
C TYR A 92 -13.27 3.75 0.23
N LYS A 93 -13.84 2.58 0.59
CA LYS A 93 -15.20 2.22 0.19
C LYS A 93 -16.23 3.20 0.75
N ALA A 94 -16.12 3.57 2.02
CA ALA A 94 -17.04 4.49 2.67
C ALA A 94 -16.95 5.92 2.14
N GLU A 95 -15.73 6.42 1.90
CA GLU A 95 -15.47 7.81 1.54
C GLU A 95 -15.60 8.06 0.03
N VAL A 96 -15.27 7.07 -0.80
CA VAL A 96 -15.23 7.21 -2.27
C VAL A 96 -16.35 6.42 -2.93
N ILE A 97 -16.39 5.10 -2.70
CA ILE A 97 -17.24 4.20 -3.50
C ILE A 97 -18.71 4.36 -3.16
N HIS A 98 -19.09 4.37 -1.88
CA HIS A 98 -20.49 4.35 -1.44
C HIS A 98 -21.20 5.70 -1.54
N ARG A 99 -20.48 6.82 -1.69
CA ARG A 99 -21.07 8.17 -1.65
C ARG A 99 -21.71 8.62 -2.97
N ARG A 100 -21.38 7.97 -4.09
CA ARG A 100 -21.84 8.36 -5.43
C ARG A 100 -21.86 7.16 -6.38
N SER A 101 -22.68 7.27 -7.42
CA SER A 101 -22.65 6.34 -8.54
C SER A 101 -21.53 6.71 -9.51
N TRP A 102 -20.96 5.69 -10.15
CA TRP A 102 -19.78 5.84 -11.00
C TRP A 102 -20.11 5.47 -12.45
N PRO A 103 -20.07 6.42 -13.39
CA PRO A 103 -20.47 6.16 -14.77
C PRO A 103 -19.44 5.33 -15.54
N THR A 104 -18.15 5.43 -15.17
CA THR A 104 -17.07 4.71 -15.84
C THR A 104 -15.99 4.29 -14.83
N ARG A 105 -15.21 3.26 -15.19
CA ARG A 105 -14.02 2.88 -14.42
C ARG A 105 -13.01 4.02 -14.34
N GLY A 106 -12.81 4.76 -15.43
CA GLY A 106 -11.89 5.90 -15.46
C GLY A 106 -12.27 7.02 -14.48
N ALA A 107 -13.58 7.23 -14.26
CA ALA A 107 -14.05 8.16 -13.24
C ALA A 107 -13.67 7.68 -11.83
N VAL A 108 -13.79 6.37 -11.55
CA VAL A 108 -13.32 5.79 -10.28
C VAL A 108 -11.81 5.95 -10.16
N GLU A 109 -11.03 5.59 -11.18
CA GLU A 109 -9.56 5.70 -11.18
C GLU A 109 -9.09 7.13 -10.87
N LEU A 110 -9.68 8.14 -11.52
CA LEU A 110 -9.36 9.54 -11.26
C LEU A 110 -9.66 9.96 -9.81
N GLU A 111 -10.77 9.49 -9.26
CA GLU A 111 -11.15 9.84 -7.90
C GLU A 111 -10.39 9.02 -6.86
N THR A 112 -9.96 7.80 -7.18
CA THR A 112 -8.98 7.05 -6.39
C THR A 112 -7.67 7.81 -6.35
N LEU A 113 -7.17 8.31 -7.48
CA LEU A 113 -5.94 9.12 -7.53
C LEU A 113 -6.04 10.33 -6.59
N LYS A 114 -7.13 11.10 -6.68
CA LYS A 114 -7.37 12.26 -5.80
C LYS A 114 -7.44 11.86 -4.32
N TRP A 115 -8.13 10.76 -4.02
CA TRP A 115 -8.27 10.29 -2.66
C TRP A 115 -6.94 9.81 -2.08
N VAL A 116 -6.13 9.08 -2.86
CA VAL A 116 -4.79 8.63 -2.46
C VAL A 116 -3.85 9.82 -2.22
N ASP A 117 -3.86 10.82 -3.11
CA ASP A 117 -3.11 12.07 -2.91
C ASP A 117 -3.52 12.77 -1.62
N TRP A 118 -4.82 12.96 -1.40
CA TRP A 118 -5.32 13.55 -0.16
C TRP A 118 -4.96 12.70 1.07
N PHE A 119 -5.10 11.38 0.99
CA PHE A 119 -4.76 10.46 2.08
C PHE A 119 -3.28 10.60 2.47
N ASN A 120 -2.37 10.56 1.51
CA ASN A 120 -0.93 10.60 1.76
C ASN A 120 -0.45 11.99 2.21
N HIS A 121 -1.03 13.06 1.65
CA HIS A 121 -0.49 14.42 1.83
C HIS A 121 -1.25 15.29 2.82
N ARG A 122 -2.47 14.90 3.23
CA ARG A 122 -3.35 15.78 4.02
C ARG A 122 -4.11 15.08 5.14
N ARG A 123 -4.31 13.76 5.08
CA ARG A 123 -5.07 13.04 6.12
C ARG A 123 -4.24 12.88 7.38
N LEU A 124 -4.72 13.42 8.49
CA LEU A 124 -4.11 13.20 9.80
C LEU A 124 -4.47 11.81 10.32
N LEU A 125 -3.45 11.08 10.78
CA LEU A 125 -3.61 9.72 11.30
C LEU A 125 -3.06 9.65 12.73
N GLU A 126 -3.93 9.33 13.69
CA GLU A 126 -3.55 9.14 15.10
C GLU A 126 -2.38 8.16 15.28
N PRO A 127 -2.32 6.98 14.61
CA PRO A 127 -1.24 6.01 14.83
C PRO A 127 0.18 6.49 14.49
N ILE A 128 0.31 7.58 13.72
CA ILE A 128 1.60 8.19 13.36
C ILE A 128 1.78 9.58 14.00
N GLY A 129 0.98 9.91 15.03
CA GLY A 129 1.14 11.15 15.78
C GLY A 129 0.28 12.32 15.27
N HIS A 130 -0.86 12.04 14.62
CA HIS A 130 -1.77 13.05 14.07
C HIS A 130 -1.14 13.94 12.99
N ILE A 131 -0.24 13.37 12.19
CA ILE A 131 0.36 14.02 11.02
C ILE A 131 -0.01 13.27 9.72
N PRO A 132 0.14 13.89 8.54
CA PRO A 132 0.02 13.21 7.26
C PRO A 132 1.10 12.12 7.06
N PRO A 133 0.79 11.03 6.32
CA PRO A 133 1.78 10.01 5.96
C PRO A 133 3.07 10.56 5.34
N VAL A 134 2.96 11.57 4.47
CA VAL A 134 4.14 12.20 3.84
C VAL A 134 5.06 12.87 4.86
N GLU A 135 4.50 13.45 5.92
CA GLU A 135 5.29 14.10 6.98
C GLU A 135 5.96 13.05 7.87
N ALA A 136 5.26 11.98 8.24
CA ALA A 136 5.84 10.88 9.01
C ALA A 136 7.04 10.25 8.28
N GLU A 137 6.91 10.06 6.96
CA GLU A 137 8.00 9.59 6.13
C GLU A 137 9.17 10.57 6.04
N ALA A 138 8.89 11.86 5.84
CA ALA A 138 9.94 12.88 5.77
C ALA A 138 10.74 12.98 7.07
N ILE A 139 10.06 12.93 8.22
CA ILE A 139 10.68 12.94 9.55
C ILE A 139 11.62 11.74 9.70
N TYR A 140 11.20 10.55 9.29
CA TYR A 140 12.03 9.35 9.37
C TYR A 140 13.31 9.46 8.54
N TYR A 141 13.22 9.90 7.28
CA TYR A 141 14.40 10.06 6.44
C TYR A 141 15.33 11.17 6.91
N GLN A 142 14.77 12.24 7.49
CA GLN A 142 15.57 13.28 8.13
C GLN A 142 16.39 12.70 9.30
N GLN A 143 15.74 11.97 10.22
CA GLN A 143 16.39 11.35 11.38
C GLN A 143 17.46 10.33 10.97
N LEU A 144 17.19 9.53 9.93
CA LEU A 144 18.15 8.56 9.39
C LEU A 144 19.40 9.25 8.83
N THR A 145 19.21 10.36 8.12
CA THR A 145 20.30 11.16 7.54
C THR A 145 21.14 11.81 8.64
N GLU A 146 20.50 12.40 9.65
CA GLU A 146 21.18 13.00 10.81
C GLU A 146 21.98 11.96 11.59
N SER A 147 21.41 10.78 11.84
CA SER A 147 22.09 9.68 12.55
C SER A 147 23.33 9.18 11.78
N ALA A 148 23.24 9.10 10.45
CA ALA A 148 24.35 8.70 9.59
C ALA A 148 25.47 9.76 9.49
N GLN A 149 25.18 11.04 9.75
CA GLN A 149 26.17 12.12 9.78
C GLN A 149 26.95 12.18 11.10
N VAL A 150 26.38 11.62 12.18
CA VAL A 150 27.00 11.63 13.52
C VAL A 150 27.81 10.34 13.79
N ALA A 151 27.64 9.30 12.97
CA ALA A 151 28.37 8.02 13.04
C ALA A 151 29.68 8.05 12.24
#